data_AF-A0A1N7LPZ1-F1
#
_entry.id   AF-A0A1N7LPZ1-F1
#
_cell.length_a   1.000
_cell.length_b   1.000
_cell.length_c   1.000
_cell.angle_alpha   90.00
_cell.angle_beta   90.00
_cell.angle_gamma   90.00
#
_symmetry.space_group_name_H-M   'P 1'
#
loop_
_entity.id
_entity.type
_entity.pdbx_description
1 polymer ?
#
loop_
_entity_poly.entity_id
_entity_poly.type
_entity_poly.pdbx_seq_one_letter_code
_entity_poly.pdbx_strand_id
1 'polypeptide(L)'
;MLRFSQRLQAPDTSEDLIPGSTFSQGHAFSLLEPESDVSSIVTEAELRLLAEWFVPDLISILNKPEEYADKYAADYTRFHERAGCAIEALLGSIQPDLLTVRFGVGGVFADLNVPFQLNEKVLVRIWRHERPVSHWIRKEHEELKEIAVLGRPYALASAALVVQKMSCMRRLDAIKNQCYDAYLRQIYLRAFNFYGISPLSYEELGVKGVDPWMQVASSKVLIPAACTGRQLQLFARRQFRDFKIPFEVFSILKNLPLQLPVSQRLNVTNWTDFLQNELSASWMRGESGQWIEKSLDAISESESSASVNAQGYMLD
;
A
#
# COMPACT_ATOMS: atom_id res chain seq x y z
N MET A 1 -52.33 -30.76 39.47
CA MET A 1 -53.37 -29.99 40.18
C MET A 1 -53.63 -28.70 39.41
N LEU A 2 -54.90 -28.50 39.03
CA LEU A 2 -55.63 -27.25 38.72
C LEU A 2 -54.96 -26.23 37.76
N ARG A 3 -55.31 -26.22 36.46
CA ARG A 3 -56.51 -25.63 35.77
C ARG A 3 -56.41 -24.12 35.54
N PHE A 4 -56.41 -23.65 34.28
CA PHE A 4 -57.61 -23.10 33.59
C PHE A 4 -57.28 -22.55 32.18
N SER A 5 -58.23 -22.76 31.26
CA SER A 5 -58.27 -22.31 29.87
C SER A 5 -58.92 -20.93 29.68
N GLN A 6 -58.62 -20.26 28.55
CA GLN A 6 -59.50 -19.48 27.62
C GLN A 6 -58.70 -18.31 27.00
N ARG A 7 -58.34 -18.31 25.70
CA ARG A 7 -59.07 -18.00 24.45
C ARG A 7 -59.25 -16.50 24.12
N LEU A 8 -58.65 -16.13 22.97
CA LEU A 8 -59.08 -15.21 21.90
C LEU A 8 -59.06 -13.68 22.11
N GLN A 9 -58.23 -12.99 21.31
CA GLN A 9 -58.67 -11.97 20.35
C GLN A 9 -57.54 -11.56 19.37
N ALA A 10 -57.85 -11.54 18.08
CA ALA A 10 -57.27 -10.65 17.06
C ALA A 10 -58.47 -9.87 16.46
N PRO A 11 -58.28 -8.64 15.93
CA PRO A 11 -58.05 -8.52 14.49
C PRO A 11 -57.22 -7.30 14.00
N ASP A 12 -56.62 -7.49 12.82
CA ASP A 12 -56.49 -6.65 11.60
C ASP A 12 -55.94 -5.20 11.54
N THR A 13 -54.90 -5.10 10.66
CA THR A 13 -54.64 -4.18 9.51
C THR A 13 -54.34 -2.67 9.66
N SER A 14 -53.15 -2.27 9.20
CA SER A 14 -52.82 -1.22 8.18
C SER A 14 -51.30 -0.94 8.24
N GLU A 15 -50.48 -1.40 7.27
CA GLU A 15 -50.01 -0.67 6.06
C GLU A 15 -49.57 0.79 6.32
N ASP A 16 -48.25 1.06 6.37
CA ASP A 16 -47.51 1.70 5.25
C ASP A 16 -46.05 2.12 5.58
N LEU A 17 -45.13 1.69 4.68
CA LEU A 17 -44.00 2.41 4.04
C LEU A 17 -42.71 2.88 4.80
N ILE A 18 -41.63 2.08 4.62
CA ILE A 18 -40.15 2.24 4.39
C ILE A 18 -39.52 3.68 4.32
N PRO A 19 -38.16 3.95 4.44
CA PRO A 19 -36.98 3.06 4.24
C PRO A 19 -35.65 3.30 5.02
N GLY A 20 -34.70 2.35 4.87
CA GLY A 20 -33.27 2.68 4.68
C GLY A 20 -32.27 2.26 5.77
N SER A 21 -31.77 1.02 5.75
CA SER A 21 -30.40 0.73 6.20
C SER A 21 -29.80 -0.44 5.40
N THR A 22 -29.11 -0.10 4.32
CA THR A 22 -28.26 -1.05 3.58
C THR A 22 -26.88 -1.06 4.22
N PHE A 23 -26.63 -2.07 5.05
CA PHE A 23 -25.28 -2.55 5.33
C PHE A 23 -24.71 -3.13 4.03
N SER A 24 -23.66 -2.52 3.48
CA SER A 24 -22.97 -3.03 2.30
C SER A 24 -22.09 -4.22 2.72
N GLN A 25 -22.64 -5.43 2.61
CA GLN A 25 -21.87 -6.66 2.59
C GLN A 25 -21.11 -6.72 1.26
N GLY A 26 -19.81 -7.01 1.32
CA GLY A 26 -18.99 -7.27 0.13
C GLY A 26 -19.56 -8.45 -0.63
N HIS A 27 -20.30 -8.17 -1.71
CA HIS A 27 -20.82 -9.18 -2.60
C HIS A 27 -19.67 -9.77 -3.42
N ALA A 28 -19.26 -10.99 -3.05
CA ALA A 28 -18.73 -11.92 -4.04
C ALA A 28 -19.84 -12.15 -5.08
N PHE A 29 -19.64 -11.69 -6.31
CA PHE A 29 -20.55 -12.00 -7.40
C PHE A 29 -20.50 -13.51 -7.66
N SER A 30 -21.58 -14.20 -7.29
CA SER A 30 -21.84 -15.57 -7.68
C SER A 30 -22.78 -15.54 -8.87
N LEU A 31 -22.20 -15.56 -10.08
CA LEU A 31 -22.90 -16.04 -11.27
C LEU A 31 -22.52 -17.51 -11.40
N LEU A 32 -23.49 -18.38 -11.13
CA LEU A 32 -23.37 -19.82 -11.23
C LEU A 32 -23.10 -20.23 -12.69
N GLU A 33 -21.82 -20.43 -13.02
CA GLU A 33 -21.40 -21.43 -13.99
C GLU A 33 -20.68 -22.55 -13.22
N PRO A 34 -21.10 -23.82 -13.35
CA PRO A 34 -20.41 -24.92 -12.71
C PRO A 34 -19.08 -25.15 -13.45
N GLU A 35 -17.97 -25.12 -12.71
CA GLU A 35 -16.59 -25.24 -13.20
C GLU A 35 -15.94 -23.94 -13.73
N SER A 36 -16.14 -22.79 -13.07
CA SER A 36 -15.05 -21.79 -13.09
C SER A 36 -13.83 -22.45 -12.44
N ASP A 37 -12.82 -22.79 -13.24
CA ASP A 37 -11.63 -23.48 -12.78
C ASP A 37 -11.04 -22.73 -11.57
N VAL A 38 -11.12 -23.33 -10.37
CA VAL A 38 -10.64 -22.73 -9.11
C VAL A 38 -9.16 -22.30 -9.24
N SER A 39 -8.46 -22.89 -10.21
CA SER A 39 -7.12 -22.52 -10.64
C SER A 39 -6.99 -21.04 -11.06
N SER A 40 -8.03 -20.38 -11.60
CA SER A 40 -7.95 -19.05 -12.22
C SER A 40 -8.48 -17.89 -11.35
N ILE A 41 -8.87 -18.13 -10.10
CA ILE A 41 -9.45 -17.10 -9.22
C ILE A 41 -8.41 -16.02 -8.89
N VAL A 42 -8.72 -14.76 -9.24
CA VAL A 42 -7.92 -13.57 -8.90
C VAL A 42 -8.81 -12.58 -8.14
N THR A 43 -8.35 -12.06 -7.01
CA THR A 43 -9.16 -11.11 -6.21
C THR A 43 -9.01 -9.67 -6.71
N GLU A 44 -9.97 -8.80 -6.40
CA GLU A 44 -9.87 -7.38 -6.79
C GLU A 44 -8.66 -6.70 -6.15
N ALA A 45 -8.33 -7.06 -4.90
CA ALA A 45 -7.14 -6.56 -4.21
C ALA A 45 -5.84 -7.04 -4.88
N GLU A 46 -5.82 -8.27 -5.40
CA GLU A 46 -4.71 -8.83 -6.18
C GLU A 46 -4.52 -8.07 -7.50
N LEU A 47 -5.61 -7.74 -8.23
CA LEU A 47 -5.54 -6.91 -9.43
C LEU A 47 -4.99 -5.50 -9.15
N ARG A 48 -5.44 -4.87 -8.05
CA ARG A 48 -4.92 -3.55 -7.64
C ARG A 48 -3.44 -3.62 -7.28
N LEU A 49 -3.02 -4.69 -6.61
CA LEU A 49 -1.61 -4.88 -6.29
C LEU A 49 -0.77 -5.12 -7.55
N LEU A 50 -1.28 -5.88 -8.52
CA LEU A 50 -0.62 -6.10 -9.81
C LEU A 50 -0.48 -4.82 -10.64
N ALA A 51 -1.40 -3.86 -10.50
CA ALA A 51 -1.26 -2.55 -11.14
C ALA A 51 -0.02 -1.79 -10.63
N GLU A 52 0.28 -1.91 -9.33
CA GLU A 52 1.48 -1.28 -8.72
C GLU A 52 2.73 -2.15 -8.82
N TRP A 53 2.54 -3.46 -8.84
CA TRP A 53 3.59 -4.44 -8.72
C TRP A 53 3.34 -5.61 -9.67
N PHE A 54 3.40 -5.30 -10.96
CA PHE A 54 3.19 -6.27 -12.01
C PHE A 54 4.15 -7.46 -11.90
N VAL A 55 3.58 -8.66 -11.97
CA VAL A 55 4.30 -9.93 -12.05
C VAL A 55 3.70 -10.75 -13.19
N PRO A 56 4.49 -11.17 -14.18
CA PRO A 56 4.01 -12.06 -15.22
C PRO A 56 3.67 -13.44 -14.63
N ASP A 57 2.67 -14.11 -15.20
CA ASP A 57 2.29 -15.49 -14.86
C ASP A 57 2.01 -15.75 -13.37
N LEU A 58 1.48 -14.76 -12.64
CA LEU A 58 1.25 -14.82 -11.18
C LEU A 58 0.57 -16.12 -10.74
N ILE A 59 -0.54 -16.49 -11.40
CA ILE A 59 -1.33 -17.68 -11.05
C ILE A 59 -0.46 -18.94 -11.15
N SER A 60 0.33 -19.05 -12.22
CA SER A 60 1.23 -20.18 -12.45
C SER A 60 2.34 -20.24 -11.40
N ILE A 61 2.91 -19.09 -11.04
CA ILE A 61 3.91 -18.97 -9.98
C ILE A 61 3.34 -19.47 -8.64
N LEU A 62 2.13 -19.04 -8.28
CA LEU A 62 1.52 -19.41 -7.01
C LEU A 62 1.04 -20.86 -6.95
N ASN A 63 0.67 -21.45 -8.10
CA ASN A 63 0.28 -22.85 -8.20
C ASN A 63 1.49 -23.81 -8.19
N LYS A 64 2.64 -23.38 -8.75
CA LYS A 64 3.86 -24.20 -8.85
C LYS A 64 5.12 -23.43 -8.42
N PRO A 65 5.20 -23.00 -7.16
CA PRO A 65 6.28 -22.11 -6.72
C PRO A 65 7.68 -22.74 -6.78
N GLU A 66 7.81 -24.07 -6.70
CA GLU A 66 9.11 -24.78 -6.80
C GLU A 66 9.69 -24.64 -8.22
N GLU A 67 8.91 -25.03 -9.23
CA GLU A 67 9.26 -24.93 -10.65
C GLU A 67 9.63 -23.49 -11.05
N TYR A 68 8.85 -22.52 -10.56
CA TYR A 68 9.04 -21.12 -10.88
C TYR A 68 10.20 -20.45 -10.13
N ALA A 69 10.53 -20.90 -8.91
CA ALA A 69 11.73 -20.45 -8.22
C ALA A 69 12.99 -20.88 -8.99
N ASP A 70 13.04 -22.13 -9.46
CA ASP A 70 14.16 -22.62 -10.27
C ASP A 70 14.24 -21.91 -11.62
N LYS A 71 13.10 -21.72 -12.29
CA LYS A 71 13.01 -21.01 -13.58
C LYS A 71 13.57 -19.59 -13.52
N TYR A 72 13.27 -18.84 -12.46
CA TYR A 72 13.64 -17.43 -12.33
C TYR A 72 14.91 -17.18 -11.50
N ALA A 73 15.64 -18.21 -11.08
CA ALA A 73 16.86 -18.06 -10.27
C ALA A 73 17.96 -17.25 -10.98
N ALA A 74 18.13 -17.45 -12.29
CA ALA A 74 19.09 -16.70 -13.09
C ALA A 74 18.71 -15.21 -13.21
N ASP A 75 17.43 -14.91 -13.41
CA ASP A 75 16.94 -13.53 -13.47
C ASP A 75 17.05 -12.83 -12.11
N TYR A 76 16.87 -13.56 -11.01
CA TYR A 76 17.12 -13.03 -9.67
C TYR A 76 18.60 -12.68 -9.44
N THR A 77 19.52 -13.47 -9.99
CA THR A 77 20.96 -13.16 -9.94
C THR A 77 21.27 -11.87 -10.72
N ARG A 78 20.74 -11.74 -11.93
CA ARG A 78 20.85 -10.50 -12.74
C ARG A 78 20.22 -9.30 -12.05
N PHE A 79 19.10 -9.49 -11.36
CA PHE A 79 18.48 -8.46 -10.53
C PHE A 79 19.47 -7.96 -9.48
N HIS A 80 20.14 -8.85 -8.73
CA HIS A 80 21.13 -8.47 -7.71
C HIS A 80 22.30 -7.70 -8.30
N GLU A 81 22.84 -8.16 -9.43
CA GLU A 81 23.95 -7.48 -10.12
C GLU A 81 23.55 -6.05 -10.53
N ARG A 82 22.43 -5.90 -11.25
CA ARG A 82 21.97 -4.59 -11.73
C ARG A 82 21.56 -3.65 -10.60
N ALA A 83 20.86 -4.18 -9.59
CA ALA A 83 20.49 -3.41 -8.41
C ALA A 83 21.74 -2.95 -7.64
N GLY A 84 22.79 -3.78 -7.59
CA GLY A 84 24.06 -3.44 -6.95
C GLY A 84 24.72 -2.24 -7.63
N CYS A 85 24.85 -2.29 -8.95
CA CYS A 85 25.38 -1.17 -9.75
C CYS A 85 24.56 0.12 -9.56
N ALA A 86 23.22 0.01 -9.52
CA ALA A 86 22.34 1.16 -9.30
C ALA A 86 22.52 1.78 -7.90
N ILE A 87 22.70 0.95 -6.87
CA ILE A 87 22.99 1.41 -5.50
C ILE A 87 24.37 2.06 -5.42
N GLU A 88 25.39 1.48 -6.05
CA GLU A 88 26.75 2.06 -6.07
C GLU A 88 26.74 3.46 -6.70
N ALA A 89 26.01 3.62 -7.81
CA ALA A 89 25.80 4.92 -8.44
C ALA A 89 25.12 5.94 -7.50
N LEU A 90 24.17 5.49 -6.68
CA LEU A 90 23.49 6.33 -5.69
C LEU A 90 24.36 6.66 -4.46
N LEU A 91 25.05 5.65 -3.90
CA LEU A 91 25.85 5.78 -2.68
C LEU A 91 27.17 6.52 -2.90
N GLY A 92 27.69 6.57 -4.13
CA GLY A 92 28.84 7.44 -4.47
C GLY A 92 28.61 8.92 -4.14
N SER A 93 27.36 9.32 -3.86
CA SER A 93 26.96 10.70 -3.57
C SER A 93 26.51 10.96 -2.12
N ILE A 94 26.48 9.96 -1.22
CA ILE A 94 25.77 10.06 0.08
C ILE A 94 26.51 9.31 1.21
N GLN A 95 26.52 9.88 2.43
CA GLN A 95 27.01 9.18 3.64
C GLN A 95 26.07 8.00 4.01
N PRO A 96 26.59 6.75 4.11
CA PRO A 96 25.77 5.54 4.32
C PRO A 96 24.94 5.52 5.61
N ASP A 97 25.40 6.19 6.67
CA ASP A 97 24.83 6.03 8.02
C ASP A 97 23.53 6.82 8.25
N LEU A 98 23.19 7.75 7.36
CA LEU A 98 22.04 8.66 7.50
C LEU A 98 20.80 8.19 6.73
N LEU A 99 20.96 7.27 5.79
CA LEU A 99 19.94 6.91 4.80
C LEU A 99 19.80 5.40 4.69
N THR A 100 18.62 4.88 5.00
CA THR A 100 18.27 3.49 4.67
C THR A 100 17.74 3.48 3.24
N VAL A 101 18.58 3.11 2.28
CA VAL A 101 18.13 2.78 0.92
C VAL A 101 17.87 1.28 0.86
N ARG A 102 16.64 0.90 0.50
CA ARG A 102 16.25 -0.47 0.19
C ARG A 102 15.94 -0.56 -1.27
N PHE A 103 16.73 -1.35 -1.98
CA PHE A 103 16.44 -1.75 -3.35
C PHE A 103 15.65 -3.06 -3.29
N GLY A 104 14.38 -2.92 -2.97
CA GLY A 104 13.48 -4.04 -2.79
C GLY A 104 12.84 -4.45 -4.11
N VAL A 105 12.31 -5.68 -4.11
CA VAL A 105 11.38 -6.12 -5.14
C VAL A 105 10.10 -5.30 -4.98
N GLY A 106 10.01 -4.17 -5.70
CA GLY A 106 9.03 -3.11 -5.43
C GLY A 106 9.51 -1.69 -5.73
N GLY A 107 10.80 -1.54 -6.07
CA GLY A 107 11.44 -0.28 -6.39
C GLY A 107 12.36 0.18 -5.27
N VAL A 108 12.80 1.44 -5.35
CA VAL A 108 13.71 2.02 -4.37
C VAL A 108 12.91 2.74 -3.28
N PHE A 109 13.12 2.30 -2.05
CA PHE A 109 12.65 2.98 -0.85
C PHE A 109 13.85 3.64 -0.18
N ALA A 110 13.73 4.91 0.15
CA ALA A 110 14.79 5.65 0.79
C ALA A 110 14.20 6.38 1.98
N ASP A 111 14.50 5.91 3.19
CA ASP A 111 14.02 6.52 4.42
C ASP A 111 15.22 7.04 5.22
N LEU A 112 15.10 8.26 5.72
CA LEU A 112 16.11 8.83 6.62
C LEU A 112 15.86 8.28 8.02
N ASN A 113 16.93 7.83 8.69
CA ASN A 113 16.84 7.31 10.06
C ASN A 113 16.84 8.45 11.09
N VAL A 114 16.00 9.47 10.88
CA VAL A 114 15.86 10.63 11.77
C VAL A 114 14.39 10.84 12.14
N PRO A 115 14.08 11.25 13.38
CA PRO A 115 12.72 11.64 13.75
C PRO A 115 12.22 12.77 12.85
N PHE A 116 11.02 12.58 12.27
CA PHE A 116 10.37 13.59 11.45
C PHE A 116 9.54 14.54 12.31
N GLN A 117 9.69 15.85 12.06
CA GLN A 117 8.90 16.90 12.70
C GLN A 117 8.61 18.00 11.68
N LEU A 118 7.40 18.56 11.74
CA LEU A 118 6.97 19.69 10.92
C LEU A 118 7.46 21.02 11.53
N ASN A 119 8.78 21.18 11.49
CA ASN A 119 9.47 22.40 11.87
C ASN A 119 10.44 22.80 10.74
N GLU A 120 10.49 24.08 10.40
CA GLU A 120 11.34 24.59 9.32
C GLU A 120 12.81 24.15 9.42
N LYS A 121 13.42 24.18 10.62
CA LYS A 121 14.82 23.76 10.84
C LYS A 121 15.03 22.28 10.56
N VAL A 122 14.08 21.45 10.97
CA VAL A 122 14.13 19.99 10.77
C VAL A 122 13.92 19.65 9.29
N LEU A 123 12.94 20.29 8.65
CA LEU A 123 12.66 20.13 7.23
C LEU A 123 13.87 20.50 6.36
N VAL A 124 14.50 21.66 6.61
CA VAL A 124 15.71 22.08 5.87
C VAL A 124 16.84 21.06 6.02
N ARG A 125 17.04 20.47 7.21
CA ARG A 125 18.05 19.43 7.43
C ARG A 125 17.72 18.15 6.65
N ILE A 126 16.47 17.70 6.70
CA ILE A 126 15.99 16.51 5.97
C ILE A 126 16.15 16.69 4.48
N TRP A 127 15.73 17.84 3.95
CA TRP A 127 15.76 18.14 2.51
C TRP A 127 17.16 18.15 1.91
N ARG A 128 18.19 18.52 2.67
CA ARG A 128 19.58 18.46 2.18
C ARG A 128 20.00 17.03 1.79
N HIS A 129 19.47 16.03 2.49
CA HIS A 129 19.82 14.62 2.25
C HIS A 129 18.79 13.91 1.37
N GLU A 130 17.49 14.17 1.56
CA GLU A 130 16.43 13.48 0.85
C GLU A 130 16.25 13.97 -0.61
N ARG A 131 16.55 15.24 -0.88
CA ARG A 131 16.38 15.85 -2.21
C ARG A 131 17.17 15.15 -3.32
N PRO A 132 18.50 14.98 -3.22
CA PRO A 132 19.27 14.33 -4.29
C PRO A 132 18.78 12.90 -4.54
N VAL A 133 18.48 12.15 -3.48
CA VAL A 133 17.96 10.78 -3.58
C VAL A 133 16.64 10.74 -4.31
N SER A 134 15.69 11.57 -3.88
CA SER A 134 14.32 11.55 -4.42
C SER A 134 14.30 11.97 -5.89
N HIS A 135 15.10 12.96 -6.27
CA HIS A 135 15.23 13.35 -7.67
C HIS A 135 15.90 12.27 -8.52
N TRP A 136 16.91 11.59 -7.99
CA TRP A 136 17.54 10.47 -8.69
C TRP A 136 16.55 9.32 -8.89
N ILE A 137 15.82 8.91 -7.84
CA ILE A 137 14.78 7.85 -7.93
C ILE A 137 13.73 8.21 -8.98
N ARG A 138 13.31 9.49 -9.03
CA ARG A 138 12.36 9.96 -10.04
C ARG A 138 12.95 9.92 -11.45
N LYS A 139 14.21 10.35 -11.61
CA LYS A 139 14.90 10.40 -12.91
C LYS A 139 15.13 9.01 -13.48
N GLU A 140 15.57 8.07 -12.66
CA GLU A 140 15.89 6.70 -13.07
C GLU A 140 14.70 5.73 -12.92
N HIS A 141 13.47 6.25 -12.78
CA HIS A 141 12.29 5.44 -12.42
C HIS A 141 12.07 4.21 -13.31
N GLU A 142 12.19 4.37 -14.63
CA GLU A 142 11.97 3.27 -15.58
C GLU A 142 13.06 2.21 -15.47
N GLU A 143 14.33 2.59 -15.37
CA GLU A 143 15.43 1.64 -15.16
C GLU A 143 15.26 0.88 -13.84
N LEU A 144 14.93 1.58 -12.76
CA LEU A 144 14.68 0.98 -11.45
C LEU A 144 13.52 -0.02 -11.51
N LYS A 145 12.49 0.29 -12.28
CA LYS A 145 11.33 -0.59 -12.50
C LYS A 145 11.72 -1.83 -13.30
N GLU A 146 12.49 -1.69 -14.37
CA GLU A 146 13.01 -2.82 -15.16
C GLU A 146 13.86 -3.76 -14.31
N ILE A 147 14.77 -3.20 -13.50
CA ILE A 147 15.58 -3.99 -12.57
C ILE A 147 14.64 -4.75 -11.61
N ALA A 148 13.71 -4.04 -10.96
CA ALA A 148 12.80 -4.66 -9.99
C ALA A 148 11.95 -5.79 -10.60
N VAL A 149 11.53 -5.69 -11.87
CA VAL A 149 10.72 -6.72 -12.54
C VAL A 149 11.45 -8.05 -12.64
N LEU A 150 12.78 -8.04 -12.82
CA LEU A 150 13.59 -9.27 -12.87
C LEU A 150 13.50 -10.10 -11.59
N GLY A 151 13.44 -9.44 -10.43
CA GLY A 151 13.41 -10.12 -9.13
C GLY A 151 12.03 -10.56 -8.66
N ARG A 152 10.95 -10.01 -9.22
CA ARG A 152 9.56 -10.23 -8.75
C ARG A 152 9.10 -11.69 -8.79
N PRO A 153 9.25 -12.41 -9.91
CA PRO A 153 8.74 -13.77 -10.00
C PRO A 153 9.42 -14.72 -9.02
N TYR A 154 10.76 -14.63 -8.90
CA TYR A 154 11.53 -15.43 -7.95
C TYR A 154 11.13 -15.13 -6.49
N ALA A 155 11.04 -13.85 -6.14
CA ALA A 155 10.67 -13.43 -4.79
C ALA A 155 9.28 -13.94 -4.38
N LEU A 156 8.30 -13.89 -5.30
CA LEU A 156 6.97 -14.46 -5.07
C LEU A 156 6.99 -15.97 -4.94
N ALA A 157 7.66 -16.67 -5.86
CA ALA A 157 7.76 -18.12 -5.86
C ALA A 157 8.36 -18.61 -4.54
N SER A 158 9.51 -18.06 -4.16
CA SER A 158 10.20 -18.43 -2.93
C SER A 158 9.43 -18.01 -1.67
N ALA A 159 8.77 -16.84 -1.67
CA ALA A 159 7.86 -16.45 -0.57
C ALA A 159 6.66 -17.40 -0.44
N ALA A 160 6.08 -17.85 -1.55
CA ALA A 160 4.99 -18.82 -1.56
C ALA A 160 5.44 -20.17 -0.97
N LEU A 161 6.65 -20.66 -1.30
CA LEU A 161 7.21 -21.86 -0.67
C LEU A 161 7.32 -21.73 0.85
N VAL A 162 7.81 -20.58 1.33
CA VAL A 162 7.93 -20.33 2.77
C VAL A 162 6.55 -20.34 3.43
N VAL A 163 5.55 -19.65 2.86
CA VAL A 163 4.19 -19.62 3.41
C VAL A 163 3.53 -21.01 3.37
N GLN A 164 3.74 -21.78 2.30
CA GLN A 164 3.25 -23.16 2.21
C GLN A 164 3.86 -24.05 3.29
N LYS A 165 5.16 -23.93 3.55
CA LYS A 165 5.85 -24.67 4.62
C LYS A 165 5.36 -24.24 6.02
N MET A 166 5.08 -22.96 6.22
CA MET A 166 4.62 -22.44 7.51
C MET A 166 3.16 -22.78 7.81
N SER A 167 2.30 -22.75 6.79
CA SER A 167 0.85 -22.91 6.96
C SER A 167 0.33 -24.30 6.60
N CYS A 168 1.17 -25.15 5.98
CA CYS A 168 0.78 -26.43 5.37
C CYS A 168 -0.36 -26.31 4.35
N MET A 169 -0.60 -25.11 3.79
CA MET A 169 -1.67 -24.85 2.83
C MET A 169 -1.09 -24.40 1.49
N ARG A 170 -1.59 -24.98 0.39
CA ARG A 170 -1.35 -24.48 -0.97
C ARG A 170 -2.41 -23.44 -1.33
N ARG A 171 -2.20 -22.75 -2.46
CA ARG A 171 -3.16 -21.75 -2.98
C ARG A 171 -4.59 -22.29 -3.09
N LEU A 172 -4.77 -23.46 -3.70
CA LEU A 172 -6.10 -24.07 -3.87
C LEU A 172 -6.77 -24.38 -2.53
N ASP A 173 -5.99 -24.78 -1.52
CA ASP A 173 -6.51 -25.03 -0.17
C ASP A 173 -6.94 -23.73 0.50
N ALA A 174 -6.14 -22.67 0.35
CA ALA A 174 -6.48 -21.35 0.88
C ALA A 174 -7.77 -20.77 0.26
N ILE A 175 -7.99 -21.01 -1.04
CA ILE A 175 -9.23 -20.64 -1.72
C ILE A 175 -10.41 -21.45 -1.17
N LYS A 176 -10.27 -22.78 -1.10
CA LYS A 176 -11.33 -23.67 -0.58
C LYS A 176 -11.71 -23.33 0.87
N ASN A 177 -10.74 -22.94 1.68
CA ASN A 177 -10.93 -22.56 3.09
C ASN A 177 -11.31 -21.08 3.28
N GLN A 178 -11.59 -20.33 2.21
CA GLN A 178 -11.97 -18.91 2.26
C GLN A 178 -10.96 -18.00 2.97
N CYS A 179 -9.66 -18.36 2.95
CA CYS A 179 -8.58 -17.61 3.58
C CYS A 179 -7.54 -17.08 2.56
N TYR A 180 -7.89 -17.05 1.28
CA TYR A 180 -6.99 -16.69 0.17
C TYR A 180 -6.36 -15.29 0.32
N ASP A 181 -7.12 -14.28 0.73
CA ASP A 181 -6.58 -12.92 0.93
C ASP A 181 -5.51 -12.87 2.02
N ALA A 182 -5.74 -13.57 3.14
CA ALA A 182 -4.76 -13.66 4.22
C ALA A 182 -3.51 -14.42 3.77
N TYR A 183 -3.69 -15.50 3.00
CA TYR A 183 -2.60 -16.28 2.40
C TYR A 183 -1.75 -15.42 1.45
N LEU A 184 -2.38 -14.70 0.51
CA LEU A 184 -1.70 -13.79 -0.41
C LEU A 184 -0.97 -12.68 0.34
N ARG A 185 -1.60 -12.03 1.32
CA ARG A 185 -0.97 -10.98 2.11
C ARG A 185 0.32 -11.46 2.76
N GLN A 186 0.35 -12.69 3.29
CA GLN A 186 1.57 -13.27 3.88
C GLN A 186 2.68 -13.53 2.85
N ILE A 187 2.32 -13.90 1.61
CA ILE A 187 3.28 -14.08 0.51
C ILE A 187 3.87 -12.73 0.12
N TYR A 188 3.04 -11.75 -0.19
CA TYR A 188 3.49 -10.42 -0.61
C TYR A 188 4.30 -9.70 0.46
N LEU A 189 3.90 -9.81 1.73
CA LEU A 189 4.66 -9.27 2.86
C LEU A 189 6.09 -9.82 2.89
N ARG A 190 6.29 -11.11 2.58
CA ARG A 190 7.63 -11.73 2.53
C ARG A 190 8.38 -11.36 1.25
N ALA A 191 7.71 -11.43 0.09
CA ALA A 191 8.31 -11.13 -1.20
C ALA A 191 8.88 -9.70 -1.25
N PHE A 192 8.18 -8.72 -0.67
CA PHE A 192 8.63 -7.32 -0.62
C PHE A 192 9.77 -7.06 0.37
N ASN A 193 9.88 -7.86 1.45
CA ASN A 193 10.75 -7.52 2.57
C ASN A 193 12.01 -8.38 2.69
N PHE A 194 11.95 -9.64 2.26
CA PHE A 194 13.05 -10.60 2.40
C PHE A 194 13.85 -10.81 1.11
N TYR A 195 13.46 -10.14 0.02
CA TYR A 195 14.14 -10.20 -1.27
C TYR A 195 14.50 -8.78 -1.71
N GLY A 196 15.65 -8.64 -2.37
CA GLY A 196 16.23 -7.34 -2.66
C GLY A 196 17.66 -7.21 -2.18
N ILE A 197 18.24 -6.04 -2.40
CA ILE A 197 19.52 -5.67 -1.76
C ILE A 197 19.18 -5.02 -0.42
N SER A 198 19.84 -5.51 0.63
CA SER A 198 19.53 -5.23 2.04
C SER A 198 18.15 -5.77 2.47
N PRO A 199 17.94 -7.10 2.41
CA PRO A 199 16.71 -7.72 2.91
C PRO A 199 16.58 -7.53 4.42
N LEU A 200 15.34 -7.47 4.91
CA LEU A 200 15.09 -7.43 6.35
C LEU A 200 15.33 -8.80 6.97
N SER A 201 15.78 -8.79 8.22
CA SER A 201 15.68 -9.98 9.06
C SER A 201 14.21 -10.25 9.45
N TYR A 202 13.91 -11.48 9.87
CA TYR A 202 12.55 -11.85 10.33
C TYR A 202 12.07 -10.99 11.49
N GLU A 203 12.97 -10.61 12.39
CA GLU A 203 12.68 -9.79 13.58
C GLU A 203 12.31 -8.35 13.21
N GLU A 204 12.86 -7.83 12.11
CA GLU A 204 12.62 -6.46 11.67
C GLU A 204 11.33 -6.29 10.85
N LEU A 205 10.70 -7.38 10.42
CA LEU A 205 9.51 -7.33 9.57
C LEU A 205 8.37 -6.52 10.21
N GLY A 206 8.13 -6.68 11.52
CA GLY A 206 7.06 -5.96 12.22
C GLY A 206 7.31 -4.46 12.40
N VAL A 207 8.57 -4.02 12.34
CA VAL A 207 8.99 -2.64 12.65
C VAL A 207 9.30 -1.84 11.38
N LYS A 208 10.08 -2.44 10.48
CA LYS A 208 10.58 -1.82 9.24
C LYS A 208 9.89 -2.37 7.99
N GLY A 209 9.07 -3.41 8.14
CA GLY A 209 8.39 -4.05 7.03
C GLY A 209 7.42 -3.12 6.31
N VAL A 210 7.36 -3.28 5.01
CA VAL A 210 6.34 -2.66 4.18
C VAL A 210 5.28 -3.71 3.90
N ASP A 211 4.05 -3.48 4.38
CA ASP A 211 2.91 -4.28 3.96
C ASP A 211 2.32 -3.67 2.68
N PRO A 212 2.54 -4.28 1.50
CA PRO A 212 2.03 -3.74 0.25
C PRO A 212 0.51 -3.80 0.19
N TRP A 213 -0.13 -4.72 0.92
CA TRP A 213 -1.59 -4.84 0.94
C TRP A 213 -2.23 -3.59 1.54
N MET A 214 -1.58 -2.96 2.51
CA MET A 214 -2.05 -1.69 3.09
C MET A 214 -1.98 -0.50 2.14
N GLN A 215 -1.22 -0.60 1.04
CA GLN A 215 -1.15 0.46 0.03
C GLN A 215 -2.32 0.42 -0.96
N VAL A 216 -2.90 -0.77 -1.20
CA VAL A 216 -3.90 -1.02 -2.25
C VAL A 216 -5.27 -1.49 -1.73
N ALA A 217 -5.39 -1.85 -0.45
CA ALA A 217 -6.62 -2.45 0.09
C ALA A 217 -7.76 -1.46 0.37
N SER A 218 -7.52 -0.16 0.57
CA SER A 218 -8.63 0.77 0.85
C SER A 218 -9.20 1.39 -0.44
N SER A 219 -10.32 0.83 -0.91
CA SER A 219 -11.19 1.42 -1.93
C SER A 219 -10.63 1.49 -3.37
N LYS A 220 -11.53 1.50 -4.38
CA LYS A 220 -11.17 1.72 -5.80
C LYS A 220 -10.55 3.11 -6.03
N VAL A 221 -10.86 4.07 -5.16
CA VAL A 221 -10.39 5.46 -5.23
C VAL A 221 -9.63 5.79 -3.95
N LEU A 222 -8.36 6.13 -4.10
CA LEU A 222 -7.55 6.65 -3.01
C LEU A 222 -7.97 8.10 -2.74
N ILE A 223 -8.51 8.38 -1.54
CA ILE A 223 -8.84 9.73 -1.07
C ILE A 223 -7.69 10.20 -0.18
N PRO A 224 -6.76 11.05 -0.65
CA PRO A 224 -5.56 11.42 0.09
C PRO A 224 -5.83 12.12 1.42
N ALA A 225 -6.91 12.89 1.50
CA ALA A 225 -7.34 13.58 2.71
C ALA A 225 -7.71 12.64 3.86
N ALA A 226 -8.26 11.46 3.56
CA ALA A 226 -8.75 10.49 4.54
C ALA A 226 -8.27 9.08 4.19
N CYS A 227 -6.98 8.80 4.44
CA CYS A 227 -6.37 7.51 4.13
C CYS A 227 -5.40 7.04 5.22
N THR A 228 -4.89 5.81 5.09
CA THR A 228 -3.82 5.33 5.98
C THR A 228 -2.48 6.00 5.63
N GLY A 229 -1.51 5.99 6.55
CA GLY A 229 -0.20 6.60 6.31
C GLY A 229 0.54 6.00 5.11
N ARG A 230 0.42 4.69 4.88
CA ARG A 230 1.03 4.02 3.73
C ARG A 230 0.43 4.46 2.40
N GLN A 231 -0.84 4.82 2.40
CA GLN A 231 -1.55 5.29 1.23
C GLN A 231 -1.23 6.74 0.91
N LEU A 232 -1.08 7.59 1.94
CA LEU A 232 -0.55 8.95 1.76
C LEU A 232 0.86 8.91 1.15
N GLN A 233 1.71 8.00 1.62
CA GLN A 233 3.04 7.77 1.03
C GLN A 233 2.98 7.31 -0.43
N LEU A 234 2.01 6.47 -0.79
CA LEU A 234 1.80 6.06 -2.19
C LEU A 234 1.34 7.24 -3.05
N PHE A 235 0.38 8.02 -2.57
CA PHE A 235 -0.09 9.24 -3.22
C PHE A 235 1.07 10.20 -3.49
N ALA A 236 1.84 10.55 -2.46
CA ALA A 236 2.98 11.47 -2.57
C ALA A 236 3.99 11.00 -3.62
N ARG A 237 4.34 9.70 -3.62
CA ARG A 237 5.25 9.10 -4.60
C ARG A 237 4.75 9.26 -6.03
N ARG A 238 3.46 8.96 -6.29
CA ARG A 238 2.85 9.09 -7.63
C ARG A 238 2.85 10.54 -8.10
N GLN A 239 2.36 11.46 -7.27
CA GLN A 239 2.27 12.87 -7.61
C GLN A 239 3.66 13.48 -7.88
N PHE A 240 4.66 13.11 -7.09
CA PHE A 240 6.02 13.62 -7.28
C PHE A 240 6.68 13.07 -8.53
N ARG A 241 6.49 11.76 -8.81
CA ARG A 241 6.95 11.10 -10.04
C ARG A 241 6.36 11.79 -11.26
N ASP A 242 5.07 12.08 -11.23
CA ASP A 242 4.32 12.66 -12.35
C ASP A 242 4.45 14.20 -12.43
N PHE A 243 5.38 14.80 -11.68
CA PHE A 243 5.65 16.26 -11.64
C PHE A 243 4.45 17.12 -11.21
N LYS A 244 3.46 16.53 -10.52
CA LYS A 244 2.25 17.23 -10.05
C LYS A 244 2.47 17.98 -8.74
N ILE A 245 3.43 17.54 -7.93
CA ILE A 245 3.83 18.23 -6.69
C ILE A 245 5.34 18.50 -6.66
N PRO A 246 5.78 19.60 -6.00
CA PRO A 246 7.20 19.86 -5.77
C PRO A 246 7.78 18.92 -4.71
N PHE A 247 9.11 18.90 -4.63
CA PHE A 247 9.85 18.02 -3.71
C PHE A 247 9.50 18.27 -2.23
N GLU A 248 9.31 19.52 -1.83
CA GLU A 248 9.04 19.89 -0.44
C GLU A 248 7.69 19.32 0.02
N VAL A 249 6.67 19.41 -0.82
CA VAL A 249 5.35 18.80 -0.58
C VAL A 249 5.47 17.28 -0.53
N PHE A 250 6.20 16.69 -1.48
CA PHE A 250 6.48 15.25 -1.47
C PHE A 250 7.14 14.78 -0.17
N SER A 251 8.20 15.47 0.26
CA SER A 251 8.95 15.16 1.48
C SER A 251 8.07 15.26 2.72
N ILE A 252 7.22 16.28 2.82
CA ILE A 252 6.25 16.40 3.91
C ILE A 252 5.27 15.23 3.89
N LEU A 253 4.55 15.01 2.78
CA LEU A 253 3.49 14.00 2.71
C LEU A 253 4.03 12.57 2.90
N LYS A 254 5.24 12.27 2.39
CA LYS A 254 5.90 10.97 2.58
C LYS A 254 6.24 10.70 4.05
N ASN A 255 6.74 11.71 4.76
CA ASN A 255 7.24 11.54 6.12
C ASN A 255 6.20 11.86 7.20
N LEU A 256 5.08 12.51 6.86
CA LEU A 256 4.00 12.87 7.78
C LEU A 256 3.52 11.71 8.66
N PRO A 257 3.31 10.48 8.14
CA PRO A 257 2.90 9.35 8.98
C PRO A 257 3.90 8.98 10.07
N LEU A 258 5.17 9.36 9.92
CA LEU A 258 6.21 9.06 10.91
C LEU A 258 6.04 9.83 12.22
N GLN A 259 5.23 10.91 12.23
CA GLN A 259 4.86 11.60 13.48
C GLN A 259 3.93 10.77 14.36
N LEU A 260 3.19 9.84 13.76
CA LEU A 260 2.28 8.97 14.50
C LEU A 260 3.02 7.74 15.06
N PRO A 261 2.61 7.22 16.22
CA PRO A 261 3.01 5.89 16.70
C PRO A 261 2.66 4.79 15.68
N VAL A 262 3.46 3.72 15.66
CA VAL A 262 3.30 2.61 14.68
C VAL A 262 1.87 2.05 14.64
N SER A 263 1.22 1.90 15.81
CA SER A 263 -0.16 1.41 15.90
C SER A 263 -1.18 2.32 15.22
N GLN A 264 -0.96 3.64 15.22
CA GLN A 264 -1.88 4.62 14.63
C GLN A 264 -1.66 4.81 13.13
N ARG A 265 -0.45 4.55 12.61
CA ARG A 265 -0.14 4.65 11.17
C ARG A 265 -1.00 3.72 10.29
N LEU A 266 -1.52 2.67 10.90
CA LEU A 266 -2.35 1.66 10.24
C LEU A 266 -3.81 2.10 10.09
N ASN A 267 -4.24 3.10 10.86
CA ASN A 267 -5.61 3.59 10.86
C ASN A 267 -5.81 4.67 9.79
N VAL A 268 -7.04 4.78 9.30
CA VAL A 268 -7.44 5.91 8.45
C VAL A 268 -7.34 7.18 9.29
N THR A 269 -6.59 8.16 8.78
CA THR A 269 -6.34 9.45 9.45
C THR A 269 -6.90 10.56 8.59
N ASN A 270 -7.54 11.56 9.22
CA ASN A 270 -7.89 12.81 8.54
C ASN A 270 -6.64 13.69 8.45
N TRP A 271 -5.96 13.64 7.31
CA TRP A 271 -4.73 14.38 7.06
C TRP A 271 -4.96 15.87 6.87
N THR A 272 -6.17 16.27 6.46
CA THR A 272 -6.58 17.68 6.36
C THR A 272 -6.57 18.32 7.74
N ASP A 273 -7.29 17.72 8.71
CA ASP A 273 -7.32 18.22 10.09
C ASP A 273 -5.91 18.19 10.72
N PHE A 274 -5.13 17.15 10.44
CA PHE A 274 -3.76 17.03 10.92
C PHE A 274 -2.88 18.20 10.44
N LEU A 275 -2.88 18.48 9.14
CA LEU A 275 -2.09 19.56 8.55
C LEU A 275 -2.59 20.95 8.96
N GLN A 276 -3.91 21.14 9.13
CA GLN A 276 -4.48 22.39 9.63
C GLN A 276 -4.04 22.70 11.08
N ASN A 277 -4.02 21.67 11.94
CA ASN A 277 -3.53 21.79 13.31
C ASN A 277 -2.03 22.13 13.33
N GLU A 278 -1.23 21.46 12.50
CA GLU A 278 0.21 21.74 12.37
C GLU A 278 0.51 23.10 11.76
N LEU A 279 -0.29 23.58 10.81
CA LEU A 279 -0.19 24.92 10.23
C LEU A 279 -0.45 25.98 11.29
N SER A 280 -1.52 25.81 12.07
CA SER A 280 -1.85 26.69 13.20
C SER A 280 -0.71 26.72 14.22
N ALA A 281 -0.14 25.56 14.55
CA ALA A 281 1.00 25.47 15.45
C ALA A 281 2.28 26.10 14.88
N SER A 282 2.52 25.98 13.57
CA SER A 282 3.62 26.61 12.85
C SER A 282 3.56 28.14 12.94
N TRP A 283 2.38 28.73 12.72
CA TRP A 283 2.20 30.18 12.86
C TRP A 283 2.43 30.66 14.29
N MET A 284 1.99 29.89 15.30
CA MET A 284 2.28 30.19 16.70
C MET A 284 3.79 30.13 17.03
N ARG A 285 4.57 29.36 16.26
CA ARG A 285 6.05 29.32 16.33
C ARG A 285 6.74 30.44 15.54
N GLY A 286 5.99 31.24 14.76
CA GLY A 286 6.53 32.27 13.89
C GLY A 286 7.17 31.74 12.59
N GLU A 287 6.86 30.50 12.21
CA GLU A 287 7.35 29.85 10.98
C GLU A 287 6.40 30.16 9.81
N SER A 288 6.93 30.19 8.57
CA SER A 288 6.17 30.63 7.39
C SER A 288 4.93 29.79 7.06
N GLY A 289 4.89 28.50 7.43
CA GLY A 289 3.77 27.60 7.15
C GLY A 289 3.54 27.25 5.67
N GLN A 290 4.21 27.95 4.73
CA GLN A 290 3.96 27.88 3.29
C GLN A 290 3.96 26.46 2.71
N TRP A 291 4.89 25.60 3.14
CA TRP A 291 4.97 24.23 2.63
C TRP A 291 3.93 23.29 3.25
N ILE A 292 3.43 23.63 4.45
CA ILE A 292 2.30 22.92 5.09
C ILE A 292 1.01 23.29 4.35
N GLU A 293 0.80 24.58 4.05
CA GLU A 293 -0.32 25.06 3.21
C GLU A 293 -0.34 24.36 1.85
N LYS A 294 0.78 24.37 1.11
CA LYS A 294 0.86 23.67 -0.18
C LYS A 294 0.63 22.15 -0.08
N SER A 295 0.96 21.55 1.06
CA SER A 295 0.70 20.12 1.30
C SER A 295 -0.78 19.87 1.56
N LEU A 296 -1.45 20.79 2.25
CA LEU A 296 -2.90 20.79 2.47
C LEU A 296 -3.64 20.95 1.13
N ASP A 297 -3.26 21.94 0.32
CA ASP A 297 -3.84 22.17 -1.00
C ASP A 297 -3.74 20.91 -1.88
N ALA A 298 -2.56 20.27 -1.91
CA ALA A 298 -2.32 19.08 -2.72
C ALA A 298 -3.25 17.90 -2.37
N ILE A 299 -3.61 17.72 -1.09
CA ILE A 299 -4.53 16.65 -0.68
C ILE A 299 -6.00 17.05 -0.85
N SER A 300 -6.35 18.34 -0.71
CA SER A 300 -7.73 18.83 -0.86
C SER A 300 -8.16 19.00 -2.32
N GLU A 301 -7.29 19.46 -3.22
CA GLU A 301 -7.60 19.55 -4.67
C GLU A 301 -7.93 18.19 -5.26
N SER A 302 -7.32 17.12 -4.73
CA SER A 302 -7.58 15.75 -5.18
C SER A 302 -9.01 15.29 -4.86
N GLU A 303 -9.61 15.74 -3.76
CA GLU A 303 -11.03 15.47 -3.44
C GLU A 303 -11.97 16.15 -4.45
N SER A 304 -11.61 17.35 -4.90
CA SER A 304 -12.37 18.11 -5.89
C SER A 304 -12.37 17.40 -7.25
N SER A 305 -11.22 16.86 -7.66
CA SER A 305 -11.12 16.07 -8.90
C SER A 305 -11.83 14.72 -8.81
N ALA A 306 -11.85 14.07 -7.64
CA ALA A 306 -12.53 12.79 -7.42
C ALA A 306 -14.06 12.95 -7.38
N SER A 307 -14.57 14.04 -6.78
CA SER A 307 -16.00 14.35 -6.72
C SER A 307 -16.58 14.75 -8.08
N VAL A 308 -15.83 15.48 -8.90
CA VAL A 308 -16.23 15.80 -10.30
C VAL A 308 -16.29 14.53 -11.16
N ASN A 309 -15.33 13.62 -11.02
CA ASN A 309 -15.33 12.36 -11.76
C ASN A 309 -16.45 11.40 -11.31
N ALA A 310 -16.84 11.42 -10.03
CA ALA A 310 -17.95 10.61 -9.53
C ALA A 310 -19.32 11.08 -10.05
N GLN A 311 -19.48 12.38 -10.33
CA GLN A 311 -20.70 12.94 -10.92
C GLN A 311 -20.79 12.72 -12.44
N GLY A 312 -19.65 12.58 -13.13
CA GLY A 312 -19.59 12.31 -14.57
C GLY A 312 -20.04 10.90 -15.00
N TYR A 313 -20.17 9.95 -14.07
CA TYR A 313 -20.67 8.60 -14.34
C TYR A 313 -22.17 8.39 -14.04
N MET A 314 -22.91 9.47 -13.74
CA MET A 314 -24.37 9.42 -13.54
C MET A 314 -25.18 10.00 -14.71
N LEU A 315 -24.53 10.39 -15.80
CA LEU A 315 -25.18 10.85 -17.02
C LEU A 315 -24.51 10.19 -18.22
N ASP A 316 -24.91 8.95 -18.51
CA ASP A 316 -25.12 8.37 -19.85
C ASP A 316 -25.88 7.05 -19.72
#